data_AF-A0A3T0JME0-F1
#
_entry.id   AF-A0A3T0JME0-F1
#
_cell.length_a   1.000
_cell.length_b   1.000
_cell.length_c   1.000
_cell.angle_alpha   90.00
_cell.angle_beta   90.00
_cell.angle_gamma   90.00
#
_symmetry.space_group_name_H-M   'P 1'
#
loop_
_entity.id
_entity.type
_entity.pdbx_description
1 polymer ?
#
loop_
_entity_poly.entity_id
_entity_poly.type
_entity_poly.pdbx_seq_one_letter_code
_entity_poly.pdbx_strand_id
1 'polypeptide(L)'
;MNFTQIAGWDEASRVLKQTIAVTPLGQEFTIRQIIGEVAWAPLQHKTRHDFGRHVRRSLEQYGLVFARKAGRVLVYKKSAI
;
A
#
# COMPACT_ATOMS: atom_id res chain seq x y z
N MET A 1 4.68 -10.41 -15.78
CA MET A 1 3.39 -9.69 -15.62
C MET A 1 2.95 -9.24 -17.00
N ASN A 2 1.65 -9.23 -17.29
CA ASN A 2 1.13 -8.65 -18.54
C ASN A 2 0.94 -7.13 -18.37
N PHE A 3 0.74 -6.40 -19.48
CA PHE A 3 0.62 -4.93 -19.48
C PHE A 3 -0.44 -4.40 -18.51
N THR A 4 -1.60 -5.06 -18.41
CA THR A 4 -2.68 -4.66 -17.49
C THR A 4 -2.28 -4.73 -16.03
N GLN A 5 -1.48 -5.74 -15.64
CA GLN A 5 -0.99 -5.86 -14.26
C GLN A 5 0.14 -4.88 -13.95
N ILE A 6 0.94 -4.48 -14.94
CA ILE A 6 1.96 -3.42 -14.79
C ILE A 6 1.24 -2.09 -14.56
N ALA A 7 0.29 -1.74 -15.42
CA ALA A 7 -0.49 -0.50 -15.26
C ALA A 7 -1.26 -0.47 -13.93
N GLY A 8 -1.83 -1.59 -13.50
CA GLY A 8 -2.48 -1.70 -12.20
C GLY A 8 -1.50 -1.51 -11.04
N TRP A 9 -0.28 -2.04 -11.14
CA TRP A 9 0.76 -1.86 -10.13
C TRP A 9 1.18 -0.40 -10.00
N ASP A 10 1.39 0.27 -11.12
CA ASP A 10 1.79 1.69 -11.15
C ASP A 10 0.68 2.56 -10.55
N GLU A 11 -0.58 2.26 -10.89
CA GLU A 11 -1.73 2.96 -10.32
C GLU A 11 -1.86 2.73 -8.81
N ALA A 12 -1.74 1.48 -8.33
CA ALA A 12 -1.75 1.19 -6.90
C ALA A 12 -0.62 1.91 -6.16
N SER A 13 0.57 1.99 -6.75
CA SER A 13 1.71 2.72 -6.21
C SER A 13 1.44 4.22 -6.12
N ARG A 14 0.85 4.79 -7.18
CA ARG A 14 0.48 6.22 -7.27
C ARG A 14 -0.57 6.58 -6.21
N VAL A 15 -1.66 5.81 -6.13
CA VAL A 15 -2.74 6.03 -5.16
C VAL A 15 -2.24 5.88 -3.73
N LEU A 16 -1.35 4.91 -3.46
CA LEU A 16 -0.74 4.73 -2.14
C LEU A 16 -0.01 6.02 -1.70
N LYS A 17 0.87 6.56 -2.55
CA LYS A 17 1.63 7.78 -2.24
C LYS A 17 0.72 8.99 -2.05
N GLN A 18 -0.25 9.17 -2.94
CA GLN A 18 -1.20 10.30 -2.86
C GLN A 18 -2.03 10.26 -1.58
N THR A 19 -2.53 9.07 -1.22
CA THR A 19 -3.35 8.92 -0.02
C THR A 19 -2.53 9.15 1.24
N ILE A 20 -1.31 8.60 1.32
CA ILE A 20 -0.43 8.84 2.48
C ILE A 20 -0.04 10.30 2.64
N ALA A 21 0.11 11.06 1.55
CA ALA A 21 0.39 12.49 1.64
C ALA A 21 -0.70 13.24 2.44
N VAL A 22 -1.98 12.88 2.28
CA VAL A 22 -3.11 13.54 2.95
C VAL A 22 -3.56 12.85 4.25
N THR A 23 -3.05 11.65 4.53
CA THR A 23 -3.37 10.93 5.77
C THR A 23 -2.83 11.65 7.02
N PRO A 24 -3.61 11.76 8.11
CA PRO A 24 -3.13 12.27 9.40
C PRO A 24 -2.03 11.41 10.00
N LEU A 25 -1.08 12.04 10.71
CA LEU A 25 -0.05 11.32 11.46
C LEU A 25 -0.66 10.45 12.57
N GLY A 26 -0.05 9.29 12.81
CA GLY A 26 -0.46 8.38 13.88
C GLY A 26 -1.63 7.45 13.56
N GLN A 27 -2.37 7.71 12.48
CA GLN A 27 -3.49 6.84 12.09
C GLN A 27 -2.99 5.54 11.42
N GLU A 28 -3.56 4.41 11.87
CA GLU A 28 -3.15 3.06 11.44
C GLU A 28 -4.04 2.52 10.32
N PHE A 29 -3.42 2.00 9.27
CA PHE A 29 -4.12 1.41 8.13
C PHE A 29 -3.37 0.22 7.55
N THR A 30 -4.09 -0.65 6.85
CA THR A 30 -3.50 -1.64 5.96
C THR A 30 -3.21 -1.03 4.58
N ILE A 31 -2.28 -1.61 3.82
CA ILE A 31 -1.99 -1.18 2.43
C ILE A 31 -3.28 -1.15 1.60
N ARG A 32 -4.12 -2.17 1.73
CA ARG A 32 -5.42 -2.26 1.04
C ARG A 32 -6.35 -1.08 1.37
N GLN A 33 -6.43 -0.69 2.64
CA GLN A 33 -7.25 0.45 3.05
C GLN A 33 -6.72 1.77 2.52
N ILE A 34 -5.38 1.93 2.46
CA ILE A 34 -4.77 3.16 1.96
C ILE A 34 -5.00 3.31 0.46
N ILE A 35 -4.84 2.24 -0.33
CA ILE A 35 -5.04 2.32 -1.78
C ILE A 35 -6.52 2.27 -2.20
N GLY A 36 -7.38 1.73 -1.34
CA GLY A 36 -8.81 1.55 -1.61
C GLY A 36 -9.14 0.39 -2.56
N GLU A 37 -10.41 -0.01 -2.58
CA GLU A 37 -10.89 -1.14 -3.41
C GLU A 37 -10.75 -0.87 -4.91
N VAL A 38 -10.89 0.38 -5.35
CA VAL A 38 -10.84 0.76 -6.77
C VAL A 38 -9.48 0.41 -7.40
N ALA A 39 -8.38 0.71 -6.69
CA ALA A 39 -7.03 0.36 -7.14
C ALA A 39 -6.64 -1.10 -6.82
N TRP A 40 -7.25 -1.71 -5.80
CA TRP A 40 -6.91 -3.06 -5.36
C TRP A 40 -7.63 -4.18 -6.13
N ALA A 41 -8.90 -3.99 -6.46
CA ALA A 41 -9.76 -5.00 -7.07
C ALA A 41 -9.28 -5.46 -8.47
N PRO A 42 -8.76 -4.58 -9.36
CA PRO A 42 -8.26 -5.00 -10.68
C PRO A 42 -6.97 -5.83 -10.64
N LEU A 43 -6.22 -5.78 -9.53
CA LEU A 43 -4.99 -6.55 -9.38
C LEU A 43 -5.30 -8.04 -9.20
N GLN A 44 -4.55 -8.90 -9.87
CA GLN A 44 -4.62 -10.34 -9.65
C GLN A 44 -4.09 -10.71 -8.26
N HIS A 45 -4.53 -11.86 -7.73
CA HIS A 45 -4.12 -12.34 -6.41
C HIS A 45 -2.59 -12.33 -6.21
N LYS A 46 -1.84 -12.87 -7.19
CA LYS A 46 -0.36 -12.87 -7.16
C LYS A 46 0.21 -11.45 -7.14
N THR A 47 -0.31 -10.57 -8.00
CA THR A 47 0.08 -9.15 -8.06
C THR A 47 -0.16 -8.42 -6.75
N ARG A 48 -1.32 -8.59 -6.11
CA ARG A 48 -1.64 -8.01 -4.80
C ARG A 48 -0.63 -8.44 -3.73
N HIS A 49 -0.32 -9.73 -3.71
CA HIS A 49 0.63 -10.29 -2.76
C HIS A 49 2.05 -9.75 -2.98
N ASP A 50 2.51 -9.73 -4.23
CA ASP A 50 3.83 -9.22 -4.60
C ASP A 50 3.94 -7.71 -4.36
N PHE A 51 2.87 -6.95 -4.61
CA PHE A 51 2.77 -5.52 -4.30
C PHE A 51 2.90 -5.26 -2.81
N GLY A 52 2.13 -5.99 -1.98
CA GLY A 52 2.25 -5.88 -0.53
C GLY A 52 3.64 -6.21 -0.02
N ARG A 53 4.33 -7.19 -0.64
CA ARG A 53 5.72 -7.53 -0.31
C ARG A 53 6.68 -6.41 -0.74
N HIS A 54 6.49 -5.81 -1.90
CA HIS A 54 7.30 -4.70 -2.39
C HIS A 54 7.18 -3.47 -1.48
N VAL A 55 5.96 -3.03 -1.16
CA VAL A 55 5.72 -1.89 -0.26
C VAL A 55 6.38 -2.12 1.10
N ARG A 56 6.32 -3.34 1.66
CA ARG A 56 7.01 -3.68 2.91
C ARG A 56 8.53 -3.54 2.86
N ARG A 57 9.15 -3.81 1.71
CA ARG A 57 10.60 -3.67 1.51
C ARG A 57 11.00 -2.21 1.28
N SER A 58 10.04 -1.35 0.92
CA SER A 58 10.27 0.03 0.50
C SER A 58 9.40 1.03 1.27
N LEU A 59 9.11 0.78 2.55
CA LEU A 59 8.14 1.57 3.35
C LEU A 59 8.44 3.07 3.32
N GLU A 60 9.71 3.44 3.47
CA GLU A 60 10.18 4.83 3.45
C GLU A 60 9.86 5.52 2.11
N GLN A 61 10.00 4.82 0.98
CA GLN A 61 9.70 5.37 -0.35
C GLN A 61 8.20 5.69 -0.55
N TYR A 62 7.35 5.09 0.28
CA TYR A 62 5.91 5.32 0.31
C TYR A 62 5.48 6.22 1.47
N GLY A 63 6.41 6.77 2.25
CA GLY A 63 6.10 7.59 3.42
C GLY A 63 5.39 6.81 4.53
N LEU A 64 5.68 5.51 4.65
CA LEU A 64 5.08 4.61 5.63
C LEU A 64 6.10 4.15 6.66
N VAL A 65 5.60 3.83 7.86
CA VAL A 65 6.33 3.05 8.86
C VAL A 65 5.45 1.91 9.36
N PHE A 66 6.08 0.80 9.75
CA PHE A 66 5.37 -0.31 10.39
C PHE A 66 4.82 0.15 11.74
N ALA A 67 3.53 -0.05 11.98
CA ALA A 67 2.90 0.32 13.24
C ALA A 67 2.83 -0.90 14.18
N ARG A 68 2.12 -1.95 13.76
CA ARG A 68 1.97 -3.20 14.53
C ARG A 68 1.37 -4.31 13.66
N LYS A 69 1.20 -5.48 14.28
CA LYS A 69 0.44 -6.60 13.72
C LYS A 69 -0.91 -6.71 14.43
N ALA A 70 -2.00 -6.62 13.68
CA ALA A 70 -3.36 -6.83 14.16
C ALA A 70 -3.82 -8.24 13.76
N GLY A 71 -3.65 -9.23 14.65
CA GLY A 71 -3.90 -10.63 14.35
C GLY A 71 -2.94 -11.15 13.28
N ARG A 72 -3.46 -11.44 12.07
CA ARG A 72 -2.65 -11.88 10.91
C ARG A 72 -2.34 -10.74 9.93
N VAL A 73 -2.87 -9.54 10.16
CA VAL A 73 -2.77 -8.41 9.24
C VAL A 73 -1.71 -7.42 9.75
N LEU A 74 -0.88 -6.93 8.85
CA LEU A 74 0.11 -5.89 9.16
C LEU A 74 -0.52 -4.52 8.93
N VAL A 75 -0.36 -3.63 9.91
CA VAL A 75 -0.82 -2.25 9.84
C VAL A 75 0.36 -1.29 9.86
N TYR A 76 0.18 -0.18 9.18
CA TYR A 76 1.17 0.84 8.90
C TYR A 76 0.58 2.20 9.24
N LYS A 77 1.45 3.17 9.49
CA LYS A 77 1.06 4.58 9.68
C LYS A 77 1.94 5.46 8.81
N LYS A 78 1.47 6.67 8.54
CA LYS A 78 2.27 7.69 7.87
C LYS A 78 3.56 7.96 8.66
N SER A 79 4.67 8.02 7.94
CA SER A 79 5.96 8.44 8.47
C SER A 79 5.89 9.93 8.85
N ALA A 80 6.46 10.29 9.99
CA ALA A 80 6.59 11.69 10.43
C ALA A 80 7.83 12.37 9.85
N ILE A 81 8.63 11.63 9.07
CA ILE A 81 9.85 12.07 8.40
C ILE A 81 9.49 12.69 7.05
#